data_AF-A0A6N8JIU9-F1
#
_entry.id   AF-A0A6N8JIU9-F1
#
_cell.length_a   1.000
_cell.length_b   1.000
_cell.length_c   1.000
_cell.angle_alpha   90.00
_cell.angle_beta   90.00
_cell.angle_gamma   90.00
#
_symmetry.space_group_name_H-M   'P 1'
#
loop_
_entity.id
_entity.type
_entity.pdbx_description
1 polymer ?
#
loop_
_entity_poly.entity_id
_entity_poly.type
_entity_poly.pdbx_seq_one_letter_code
_entity_poly.pdbx_strand_id
1 'polypeptide(L)'
;MYDLHHIPNIRDSKRLIKNFNVKTGVAIALRFKAHQNLKMARFEDVFSARDLMAKEIWNLRQHSLIPINVLLKIIELNRKKYPESFKK
;
A
#
# COMPACT_ATOMS: atom_id res chain seq x y z
N MET A 1 -11.25 -7.60 16.16
CA MET A 1 -10.80 -8.41 15.01
C MET A 1 -9.87 -7.59 14.13
N TYR A 2 -8.73 -8.17 13.74
CA TYR A 2 -7.78 -7.58 12.81
C TYR A 2 -7.98 -8.19 11.41
N ASP A 3 -7.58 -7.44 10.39
CA ASP A 3 -7.57 -7.87 8.99
C ASP A 3 -6.30 -7.34 8.31
N LEU A 4 -5.87 -8.00 7.24
CA LEU A 4 -4.65 -7.65 6.51
C LEU A 4 -4.98 -6.69 5.38
N HIS A 5 -4.30 -5.53 5.37
CA HIS A 5 -4.33 -4.57 4.26
C HIS A 5 -3.02 -4.68 3.48
N HIS A 6 -3.10 -5.09 2.21
CA HIS A 6 -1.93 -5.13 1.31
C HIS A 6 -1.56 -3.72 0.87
N ILE A 7 -0.26 -3.42 0.92
CA ILE A 7 0.28 -2.11 0.57
C ILE A 7 1.44 -2.28 -0.43
N PRO A 8 1.26 -1.88 -1.70
CA PRO A 8 0.08 -1.19 -2.21
C PRO A 8 -1.10 -2.14 -2.49
N ASN A 9 -2.30 -1.60 -2.79
CA ASN A 9 -3.47 -2.44 -3.06
C ASN A 9 -3.18 -3.50 -4.13
N ILE A 10 -3.79 -4.68 -3.98
CA ILE A 10 -3.53 -5.83 -4.86
C ILE A 10 -3.89 -5.56 -6.31
N ARG A 11 -5.04 -4.92 -6.56
CA ARG A 11 -5.62 -4.77 -7.90
C ARG A 11 -4.69 -3.96 -8.82
N ASP A 12 -4.28 -2.78 -8.36
CA ASP A 12 -3.39 -1.90 -9.09
C ASP A 12 -1.94 -2.39 -9.06
N SER A 13 -1.51 -3.03 -7.97
CA SER A 13 -0.17 -3.61 -7.90
C SER A 13 0.05 -4.68 -8.97
N LYS A 14 -0.95 -5.53 -9.26
CA LYS A 14 -0.87 -6.52 -10.35
C LYS A 14 -0.68 -5.86 -11.73
N ARG A 15 -1.21 -4.65 -11.93
CA ARG A 15 -1.12 -3.90 -13.18
C ARG A 15 0.18 -3.10 -13.29
N LEU A 16 0.64 -2.51 -12.18
CA LEU A 16 1.67 -1.47 -12.19
C LEU A 16 3.04 -1.93 -11.67
N ILE A 17 3.10 -3.00 -10.88
CA ILE A 17 4.33 -3.51 -10.29
C ILE A 17 4.74 -4.80 -11.00
N LYS A 18 5.88 -4.75 -11.69
CA LYS A 18 6.46 -5.92 -12.35
C LYS A 18 6.77 -7.00 -11.31
N ASN A 19 6.38 -8.25 -11.61
CA ASN A 19 6.59 -9.42 -10.74
C ASN A 19 5.89 -9.31 -9.37
N PHE A 20 4.80 -8.55 -9.26
CA PHE A 20 4.03 -8.49 -8.02
C PHE A 20 3.48 -9.87 -7.62
N ASN A 21 3.72 -10.26 -6.37
CA ASN A 21 3.22 -11.51 -5.81
C ASN A 21 2.39 -11.23 -4.55
N VAL A 22 1.08 -11.48 -4.64
CA VAL A 22 0.11 -11.27 -3.55
C VAL A 22 0.49 -12.02 -2.26
N LYS A 23 1.05 -13.22 -2.38
CA LYS A 23 1.39 -14.08 -1.23
C LYS A 23 2.57 -13.55 -0.42
N THR A 24 3.41 -12.71 -1.02
CA THR A 24 4.62 -12.18 -0.36
C THR A 24 4.67 -10.66 -0.36
N GLY A 25 3.63 -9.99 -0.86
CA GLY A 25 3.50 -8.55 -0.89
C GLY A 25 3.52 -7.96 0.52
N VAL A 26 3.97 -6.72 0.63
CA VAL A 26 3.95 -6.00 1.91
C VAL A 26 2.50 -5.79 2.33
N ALA A 27 2.21 -6.05 3.60
CA ALA A 27 0.89 -5.87 4.18
C ALA A 27 1.04 -5.42 5.64
N ILE A 28 -0.02 -4.83 6.18
CA ILE A 28 -0.11 -4.47 7.59
C ILE A 28 -1.42 -5.00 8.19
N ALA A 29 -1.34 -5.48 9.43
CA ALA A 29 -2.52 -5.85 10.19
C ALA A 29 -3.20 -4.60 10.77
N LEU A 30 -4.48 -4.40 10.45
CA LEU A 30 -5.28 -3.27 10.91
C LEU A 30 -6.53 -3.75 11.62
N ARG A 31 -7.03 -2.93 12.55
CA ARG A 31 -8.37 -3.15 13.10
C ARG A 31 -9.38 -3.11 11.95
N PHE A 32 -10.34 -4.03 11.96
CA PHE A 32 -11.33 -4.17 10.89
C PHE A 32 -11.99 -2.83 10.48
N LYS A 33 -12.37 -1.99 11.44
CA LYS A 33 -12.96 -0.67 11.17
C LYS A 33 -12.02 0.26 10.39
N ALA A 34 -10.72 0.27 10.71
CA ALA A 34 -9.74 1.04 9.97
C ALA A 34 -9.51 0.48 8.56
N HIS A 35 -9.47 -0.85 8.42
CA HIS A 35 -9.34 -1.49 7.10
C HIS A 35 -10.52 -1.17 6.17
N GLN A 36 -11.75 -1.15 6.68
CA GLN A 36 -12.94 -0.79 5.90
C GLN A 36 -12.87 0.66 5.37
N ASN A 37 -12.40 1.60 6.19
CA ASN A 37 -12.24 3.00 5.76
C ASN A 37 -11.25 3.13 4.60
N LEU A 38 -10.18 2.34 4.58
CA LEU A 38 -9.18 2.38 3.51
C LEU A 38 -9.71 1.84 2.18
N LYS A 39 -10.57 0.81 2.21
CA LYS A 39 -11.19 0.21 1.02
C LYS A 39 -12.09 1.17 0.24
N MET A 40 -12.60 2.22 0.89
CA MET A 40 -13.46 3.22 0.24
C MET A 40 -12.68 4.19 -0.65
N ALA A 41 -11.36 4.31 -0.46
CA ALA A 41 -10.53 5.15 -1.31
C ALA A 41 -10.32 4.46 -2.66
N ARG A 42 -11.04 4.91 -3.70
CA ARG A 42 -10.78 4.50 -5.08
C ARG A 42 -9.59 5.28 -5.63
N PHE A 43 -8.69 4.60 -6.31
CA PHE A 43 -7.50 5.19 -6.92
C PHE A 43 -7.68 5.32 -8.43
N GLU A 44 -8.76 5.99 -8.86
CA GLU A 44 -9.14 6.09 -10.28
C GLU A 44 -8.05 6.78 -11.13
N ASP A 45 -7.29 7.72 -10.54
CA ASP A 45 -6.18 8.42 -11.23
C ASP A 45 -4.78 7.88 -10.84
N VAL A 46 -4.58 6.56 -10.87
CA VAL A 46 -3.26 5.96 -10.62
C VAL A 46 -2.66 5.38 -11.90
N PHE A 47 -1.57 6.03 -12.33
CA PHE A 47 -0.90 5.76 -13.60
C PHE A 47 0.46 5.08 -13.44
N SER A 48 1.06 5.13 -12.24
CA SER A 48 2.34 4.45 -11.96
C SER A 48 2.33 3.77 -10.59
N ALA A 49 3.23 2.79 -10.41
CA ALA A 49 3.42 2.13 -9.12
C ALA A 49 3.85 3.11 -8.02
N ARG A 50 4.59 4.17 -8.40
CA ARG A 50 4.98 5.23 -7.47
C ARG A 50 3.79 6.06 -7.03
N ASP A 51 2.89 6.43 -7.95
CA ASP A 51 1.66 7.15 -7.61
C ASP A 51 0.77 6.30 -6.72
N LEU A 52 0.65 5.01 -7.03
CA LEU A 52 -0.07 4.05 -6.21
C LEU A 52 0.45 4.04 -4.77
N MET A 53 1.77 3.93 -4.60
CA MET A 53 2.41 3.96 -3.28
C MET A 53 2.16 5.28 -2.55
N ALA A 54 2.30 6.41 -3.25
CA ALA A 54 2.11 7.73 -2.66
C ALA A 54 0.66 7.90 -2.15
N LYS A 55 -0.33 7.52 -2.97
CA LYS A 55 -1.75 7.58 -2.58
C LYS A 55 -2.09 6.62 -1.45
N GLU A 56 -1.55 5.40 -1.45
CA GLU A 56 -1.73 4.44 -0.35
C GLU A 56 -1.17 4.97 0.97
N ILE A 57 0.07 5.49 0.98
CA ILE A 57 0.68 6.05 2.18
C ILE A 57 -0.09 7.28 2.68
N TRP A 58 -0.54 8.14 1.76
CA TRP A 58 -1.40 9.27 2.12
C TRP A 58 -2.71 8.79 2.76
N ASN A 59 -3.39 7.83 2.14
CA ASN A 59 -4.65 7.26 2.62
C ASN A 59 -4.49 6.63 4.01
N LEU A 60 -3.42 5.86 4.22
CA LEU A 60 -3.07 5.31 5.52
C LEU A 60 -2.85 6.41 6.55
N ARG A 61 -2.12 7.47 6.21
CA ARG A 61 -1.88 8.59 7.13
C ARG A 61 -3.17 9.34 7.51
N GLN A 62 -4.11 9.50 6.57
CA GLN A 62 -5.36 10.24 6.82
C GLN A 62 -6.42 9.40 7.54
N HIS A 63 -6.52 8.11 7.21
CA HIS A 63 -7.65 7.28 7.61
C HIS A 63 -7.28 6.16 8.58
N SER A 64 -6.03 6.08 9.00
CA SER A 64 -5.58 5.17 10.03
C SER A 64 -4.67 5.88 11.04
N LEU A 65 -4.73 5.46 12.30
CA LEU A 65 -3.86 5.96 13.37
C LEU A 65 -2.48 5.26 13.34
N ILE A 66 -1.98 4.91 12.16
CA ILE A 66 -0.69 4.23 12.01
C ILE A 66 0.45 5.23 12.30
N PRO A 67 1.38 4.91 13.21
CA PRO A 67 2.55 5.73 13.47
C PRO A 67 3.43 5.96 12.23
N ILE A 68 4.05 7.14 12.13
CA ILE A 68 4.88 7.53 10.98
C ILE A 68 6.05 6.57 10.72
N ASN A 69 6.68 6.03 11.77
CA ASN A 69 7.77 5.06 11.65
C ASN A 69 7.31 3.77 10.95
N VAL A 70 6.05 3.34 11.15
CA VAL A 70 5.48 2.17 10.48
C VAL A 70 5.24 2.47 9.00
N LEU A 71 4.74 3.66 8.66
CA LEU A 71 4.58 4.09 7.27
C LEU A 71 5.92 4.13 6.53
N LEU A 72 6.96 4.66 7.17
CA LEU A 72 8.32 4.66 6.61
C LEU A 72 8.83 3.23 6.39
N LYS A 73 8.55 2.30 7.32
CA LYS A 73 8.94 0.90 7.16
C LYS A 73 8.22 0.22 5.99
N ILE A 74 6.94 0.53 5.76
CA ILE A 74 6.19 0.04 4.60
C ILE A 74 6.83 0.50 3.28
N ILE A 75 7.23 1.78 3.21
CA ILE A 75 7.92 2.34 2.03
C ILE A 75 9.25 1.62 1.80
N GLU A 76 10.05 1.45 2.86
CA GLU A 76 11.35 0.76 2.81
C GLU A 76 11.19 -0.68 2.29
N LEU A 77 10.26 -1.45 2.87
CA LEU A 77 10.02 -2.84 2.49
C LEU A 77 9.59 -2.96 1.02
N ASN A 78 8.73 -2.06 0.55
CA ASN A 78 8.32 -2.07 -0.84
C ASN A 78 9.46 -1.67 -1.79
N ARG A 79 10.24 -0.64 -1.46
CA ARG A 79 11.43 -0.28 -2.26
C ARG A 79 12.44 -1.43 -2.33
N LYS A 80 12.64 -2.16 -1.24
CA LYS A 80 13.51 -3.34 -1.21
C LYS A 80 12.96 -4.47 -2.08
N LYS A 81 11.65 -4.69 -2.04
CA LYS A 81 11.00 -5.80 -2.76
C LYS A 81 10.82 -5.54 -4.25
N TYR A 82 10.52 -4.31 -4.63
CA TYR A 82 10.26 -3.89 -6.01
C TYR A 82 11.12 -2.67 -6.39
N PRO A 83 12.45 -2.83 -6.43
CA PRO A 83 13.39 -1.71 -6.56
C PRO A 83 13.22 -0.91 -7.86
N GLU A 84 12.81 -1.57 -8.95
CA GLU A 84 12.60 -0.92 -10.24
C GLU A 84 11.26 -0.20 -10.34
N SER A 85 10.25 -0.59 -9.55
CA SER A 85 8.88 -0.07 -9.69
C SER A 85 8.68 1.33 -9.09
N PHE A 86 9.60 1.80 -8.25
CA PHE A 86 9.47 3.08 -7.54
C PHE A 86 10.55 4.10 -7.91
N LYS A 87 11.31 3.86 -8.98
CA LYS A 87 12.30 4.82 -9.51
C LYS A 87 11.61 6.04 -10.13
N LYS A 88 12.38 7.12 -10.30
CA LYS A 88 11.96 8.34 -11.01
C LYS A 88 11.92 8.10 -12.51
#